data_AF-A0A1Q6Y4H4-F1
#
_entry.id   AF-A0A1Q6Y4H4-F1
#
_cell.length_a   1.000
_cell.length_b   1.000
_cell.length_c   1.000
_cell.angle_alpha   90.00
_cell.angle_beta   90.00
_cell.angle_gamma   90.00
#
_symmetry.space_group_name_H-M   'P 1'
#
loop_
_entity.id
_entity.type
_entity.pdbx_description
1 polymer ?
#
loop_
_entity_poly.entity_id
_entity_poly.type
_entity_poly.pdbx_seq_one_letter_code
_entity_poly.pdbx_strand_id
1 'polypeptide(L)'
;MQRKRLLFAVTLLAILLSILVMVVPGSHAMARNTIFIETPTATPDANQILNQANTVATQADHTATEAQNTLTVLNFVLALFSVIIGILGLVSGALVAYAFRVINRYRKQLDEGHAEMVKMRTAMNNTQKAVVYLGLGDRLYNQDRKQEAVAIYRKVGSFLPGDAEIHNVLGRIYSGIGYYEDAIKSFETTLAADPNFAEAHMEIGLAYRRQGDAQKGPDAETLRKADYDKARIHLKRAIDLRPNYEDALAALGAVYRRMGDDERLSQHDAKARECYEQAREYYRRAQIADPSSSYALGNVASLSWFLGEKNAANNYFTLAEAVARIRIMNAGRSPEIYWDYYDLALAQLVSGTVGKSETTKDEAIESYKTAIHLTPGIVQFDSVLNNLYLLQKAQERIHRLDTVISMLEAAKSK
;
A
#
# COMPACT_ATOMS: atom_id res chain seq x y z
N MET A 1 -10.33 37.12 16.31
CA MET A 1 -10.85 38.11 17.29
C MET A 1 -10.70 37.70 18.76
N GLN A 2 -10.87 36.42 19.14
CA GLN A 2 -10.88 36.00 20.56
C GLN A 2 -9.54 36.17 21.31
N ARG A 3 -8.38 35.89 20.68
CA ARG A 3 -7.05 36.10 21.31
C ARG A 3 -6.80 37.54 21.76
N LYS A 4 -7.22 38.54 20.96
CA LYS A 4 -7.05 39.97 21.29
C LYS A 4 -7.90 40.38 22.50
N ARG A 5 -9.09 39.80 22.67
CA ARG A 5 -9.97 40.06 23.82
C ARG A 5 -9.45 39.41 25.12
N LEU A 6 -8.89 38.21 25.03
CA LEU A 6 -8.27 37.53 26.18
C LEU A 6 -7.01 38.28 26.65
N LEU A 7 -6.16 38.70 25.71
CA LEU A 7 -4.96 39.46 26.03
C LEU A 7 -5.33 40.75 26.78
N PHE A 8 -6.30 41.51 26.25
CA PHE A 8 -6.80 42.75 26.85
C PHE A 8 -7.34 42.55 28.28
N ALA A 9 -8.09 41.47 28.53
CA ALA A 9 -8.61 41.16 29.86
C ALA A 9 -7.50 40.83 30.88
N VAL A 10 -6.47 40.10 30.46
CA VAL A 10 -5.30 39.77 31.32
C VAL A 10 -4.48 41.03 31.61
N THR A 11 -4.30 41.92 30.63
CA THR A 11 -3.57 43.18 30.84
C THR A 11 -4.32 44.11 31.79
N LEU A 12 -5.64 44.21 31.66
CA LEU A 12 -6.47 45.02 32.55
C LEU A 12 -6.42 44.52 34.00
N LEU A 13 -6.45 43.19 34.19
CA LEU A 13 -6.34 42.56 35.50
C LEU A 13 -4.96 42.81 36.15
N ALA A 14 -3.88 42.73 35.37
CA ALA A 14 -2.53 43.02 35.83
C ALA A 14 -2.35 44.50 36.24
N ILE A 15 -2.95 45.43 35.49
CA ILE A 15 -2.95 46.86 35.83
C ILE A 15 -3.71 47.11 37.15
N LEU A 16 -4.89 46.50 37.32
CA LEU A 16 -5.69 46.61 38.55
C LEU A 16 -4.94 46.05 39.78
N LEU A 17 -4.25 44.91 39.63
CA LEU A 17 -3.42 44.32 40.69
C LEU A 17 -2.22 45.21 41.06
N SER A 18 -1.65 45.90 40.07
CA SER A 18 -0.47 46.77 40.27
C SER A 18 -0.84 48.06 41.00
N ILE A 19 -2.00 48.64 40.70
CA ILE A 19 -2.55 49.82 41.42
C ILE A 19 -2.85 49.46 42.88
N LEU A 20 -3.28 48.23 43.15
CA LEU A 20 -3.58 47.72 44.50
C LEU A 20 -2.35 47.68 45.42
N VAL A 21 -1.18 47.29 44.89
CA VAL A 21 0.08 47.22 45.64
C VAL A 21 0.59 48.61 46.02
N MET A 22 0.26 49.64 45.23
CA MET A 22 0.64 51.04 45.52
C MET A 22 -0.22 51.71 46.61
N VAL A 23 -1.40 51.17 46.94
CA VAL A 23 -2.38 51.83 47.85
C VAL A 23 -2.34 51.24 49.27
N VAL A 24 -1.37 50.38 49.60
CA VAL A 24 -1.13 49.92 50.98
C VAL A 24 0.05 50.68 51.59
N PRO A 25 -0.15 51.73 52.40
CA PRO A 25 0.93 52.29 53.20
C PRO A 25 1.36 51.26 54.23
N GLY A 26 2.64 50.89 54.26
CA GLY A 26 3.20 50.00 55.26
C GLY A 26 3.10 50.62 56.65
N SER A 27 2.18 50.12 57.47
CA SER A 27 2.03 50.50 58.88
C SER A 27 3.09 49.78 59.73
N HIS A 28 4.32 50.27 59.68
CA HIS A 28 5.29 50.09 60.76
C HIS A 28 5.04 51.15 61.84
N ALA A 29 4.21 50.83 62.83
CA ALA A 29 4.14 51.58 64.08
C ALA A 29 4.06 50.59 65.26
N MET A 30 5.22 50.11 65.71
CA MET A 30 5.36 49.52 67.04
C MET A 30 5.18 50.62 68.08
N ALA A 31 3.98 50.74 68.65
CA ALA A 31 3.79 51.56 69.85
C ALA A 31 4.14 50.73 71.10
N ARG A 32 5.44 50.71 71.47
CA ARG A 32 5.86 50.42 72.85
C ARG A 32 5.49 51.62 73.72
N ASN A 33 4.31 51.59 74.35
CA ASN A 33 4.03 52.43 75.51
C ASN A 33 4.10 51.57 76.77
N THR A 34 5.33 51.29 77.21
CA THR A 34 5.64 50.91 78.60
C THR A 34 5.39 52.12 79.49
N ILE A 35 4.29 52.12 80.25
CA ILE A 35 4.11 53.09 81.34
C ILE A 35 4.96 52.60 82.52
N PHE A 36 6.14 53.18 82.70
CA PHE A 36 6.90 53.07 83.94
C PHE A 36 6.26 54.00 84.97
N ILE A 37 5.79 53.45 86.10
CA ILE A 37 5.39 54.23 87.26
C ILE A 37 6.66 54.47 88.09
N GLU A 38 7.33 55.60 87.88
CA GLU A 38 8.35 56.09 88.82
C GLU A 38 7.66 56.73 90.03
N THR A 39 8.23 56.53 91.23
CA THR A 39 7.70 56.98 92.53
C THR A 39 7.49 58.49 92.57
N PRO A 40 6.38 59.00 93.17
CA PRO A 40 6.01 60.40 93.06
C PRO A 40 6.87 61.29 93.99
N THR A 41 7.70 62.15 93.41
CA THR A 41 8.23 63.33 94.08
C THR A 41 8.12 64.54 93.15
N ALA A 42 7.31 65.52 93.56
CA ALA A 42 6.83 66.71 92.84
C ALA A 42 5.80 66.43 91.74
N THR A 43 4.60 66.98 91.93
CA THR A 43 3.51 67.01 90.94
C THR A 43 4.01 67.61 89.63
N PRO A 44 4.00 66.85 88.52
CA PRO A 44 4.17 67.40 87.19
C PRO A 44 3.14 68.52 86.98
N ASP A 45 3.53 69.60 86.30
CA ASP A 45 2.60 70.68 85.94
C ASP A 45 1.35 70.06 85.29
N ALA A 46 0.16 70.41 85.80
CA ALA A 46 -1.11 69.90 85.29
C ALA A 46 -1.24 70.13 83.78
N ASN A 47 -0.62 71.18 83.24
CA ASN A 47 -0.55 71.46 81.82
C ASN A 47 0.28 70.42 81.05
N GLN A 48 1.33 69.87 81.66
CA GLN A 48 2.19 68.86 81.04
C GLN A 48 1.48 67.51 80.94
N ILE A 49 0.74 67.10 81.97
CA ILE A 49 -0.10 65.89 81.97
C ILE A 49 -1.23 66.04 80.93
N LEU A 50 -1.89 67.21 80.89
CA LEU A 50 -2.96 67.48 79.94
C LEU A 50 -2.45 67.48 78.49
N ASN A 51 -1.28 68.06 78.23
CA ASN A 51 -0.66 68.05 76.91
C ASN A 51 -0.24 66.63 76.48
N GLN A 52 0.29 65.82 77.40
CA GLN A 52 0.61 64.41 77.14
C GLN A 52 -0.65 63.59 76.85
N ALA A 53 -1.72 63.77 77.64
CA ALA A 53 -3.01 63.09 77.43
C ALA A 53 -3.64 63.48 76.08
N ASN A 54 -3.62 64.77 75.72
CA ASN A 54 -4.09 65.24 74.42
C ASN A 54 -3.24 64.70 73.27
N THR A 55 -1.92 64.57 73.44
CA THR A 55 -1.04 63.98 72.42
C THR A 55 -1.34 62.50 72.21
N VAL A 56 -1.55 61.74 73.30
CA VAL A 56 -1.93 60.31 73.23
C VAL A 56 -3.32 60.14 72.63
N ALA A 57 -4.29 60.98 73.00
CA ALA A 57 -5.62 60.96 72.40
C ALA A 57 -5.58 61.26 70.90
N THR A 58 -4.80 62.27 70.49
CA THR A 58 -4.61 62.62 69.08
C THR A 58 -3.91 61.49 68.31
N GLN A 59 -2.91 60.83 68.90
CA GLN A 59 -2.24 59.66 68.31
C GLN A 59 -3.17 58.46 68.22
N ALA A 60 -4.02 58.23 69.22
CA ALA A 60 -5.02 57.17 69.22
C ALA A 60 -6.08 57.41 68.14
N ASP A 61 -6.58 58.65 67.99
CA ASP A 61 -7.51 59.04 66.93
C ASP A 61 -6.87 58.91 65.53
N HIS A 62 -5.60 59.29 65.40
CA HIS A 62 -4.85 59.10 64.16
C HIS A 62 -4.71 57.62 63.80
N THR A 63 -4.33 56.78 64.78
CA THR A 63 -4.18 55.33 64.60
C THR A 63 -5.52 54.65 64.29
N ALA A 64 -6.61 55.09 64.93
CA ALA A 64 -7.96 54.61 64.66
C ALA A 64 -8.42 55.00 63.25
N THR A 65 -8.11 56.22 62.82
CA THR A 65 -8.39 56.71 61.47
C THR A 65 -7.60 55.93 60.41
N GLU A 66 -6.31 55.66 60.65
CA GLU A 66 -5.49 54.80 59.78
C GLU A 66 -6.01 53.37 59.71
N ALA A 67 -6.41 52.78 60.83
CA ALA A 67 -7.01 51.45 60.87
C ALA A 67 -8.33 51.40 60.09
N GLN A 68 -9.18 52.42 60.24
CA GLN A 68 -10.44 52.53 59.50
C GLN A 68 -10.21 52.71 57.99
N ASN A 69 -9.22 53.50 57.59
CA ASN A 69 -8.82 53.64 56.19
C ASN A 69 -8.28 52.32 55.62
N THR A 70 -7.46 51.60 56.39
CA THR A 70 -6.93 50.28 56.01
C THR A 70 -8.05 49.26 55.83
N LEU A 71 -9.01 49.21 56.75
CA LEU A 71 -10.21 48.37 56.65
C LEU A 71 -11.05 48.71 55.42
N THR A 72 -11.20 50.00 55.11
CA THR A 72 -11.95 50.46 53.93
C THR A 72 -11.28 50.01 52.63
N VAL A 73 -9.96 50.15 52.54
CA VAL A 73 -9.18 49.65 51.39
C VAL A 73 -9.28 48.14 51.27
N LEU A 74 -9.13 47.40 52.37
CA LEU A 74 -9.24 45.94 52.39
C LEU A 74 -10.62 45.45 51.91
N ASN A 75 -11.71 46.08 52.38
CA ASN A 75 -13.06 45.75 51.95
C ASN A 75 -13.26 46.03 50.45
N PHE A 76 -12.70 47.14 49.94
CA PHE A 76 -12.72 47.43 48.51
C PHE A 76 -11.95 46.39 47.69
N VAL A 77 -10.78 45.96 48.15
CA VAL A 77 -9.99 44.89 47.54
C VAL A 77 -10.78 43.58 47.46
N LEU A 78 -11.40 43.17 48.57
CA LEU A 78 -12.20 41.95 48.65
C LEU A 78 -13.44 42.00 47.74
N ALA A 79 -14.09 43.16 47.63
CA ALA A 79 -15.18 43.37 46.70
C ALA A 79 -14.72 43.21 45.24
N LEU A 80 -13.56 43.76 44.88
CA LEU A 80 -12.96 43.62 43.55
C LEU A 80 -12.67 42.15 43.22
N PHE A 81 -12.08 41.40 44.16
CA PHE A 81 -11.82 39.96 44.00
C PHE A 81 -13.11 39.16 43.78
N SER A 82 -14.17 39.47 44.53
CA SER A 82 -15.47 38.80 44.39
C SER A 82 -16.08 39.00 42.99
N VAL A 83 -15.97 40.22 42.44
CA VAL A 83 -16.40 40.52 41.07
C VAL A 83 -15.56 39.76 40.04
N ILE A 84 -14.24 39.72 40.21
CA ILE A 84 -13.33 38.99 39.31
C ILE A 84 -13.66 37.49 39.30
N ILE A 85 -13.86 36.87 40.47
CA ILE A 85 -14.25 35.47 40.59
C ILE A 85 -15.60 35.23 39.91
N GLY A 86 -16.58 36.12 40.10
CA GLY A 86 -17.87 36.05 39.43
C GLY A 86 -17.74 36.09 37.89
N ILE A 87 -16.93 36.99 37.35
CA ILE A 87 -16.67 37.09 35.90
C ILE A 87 -15.98 35.83 35.39
N LEU A 88 -14.96 35.32 36.09
CA LEU A 88 -14.25 34.09 35.72
C LEU A 88 -15.20 32.88 35.72
N GLY A 89 -16.12 32.79 36.69
CA GLY A 89 -17.16 31.78 36.75
C GLY A 89 -18.10 31.85 35.54
N LEU A 90 -18.56 33.05 35.16
CA LEU A 90 -19.41 33.25 33.99
C LEU A 90 -18.70 32.88 32.68
N VAL A 91 -17.44 33.30 32.52
CA VAL A 91 -16.62 32.97 31.34
C VAL A 91 -16.39 31.46 31.26
N SER A 92 -16.05 30.81 32.38
CA SER A 92 -15.89 29.36 32.47
C SER A 92 -17.17 28.62 32.09
N GLY A 93 -18.32 29.03 32.66
CA GLY A 93 -19.63 28.46 32.33
C GLY A 93 -19.99 28.64 30.85
N ALA A 94 -19.70 29.81 30.27
CA ALA A 94 -19.91 30.06 28.85
C ALA A 94 -19.02 29.20 27.95
N LEU A 95 -17.75 28.99 28.33
CA LEU A 95 -16.82 28.11 27.62
C LEU A 95 -17.27 26.64 27.68
N VAL A 96 -17.71 26.16 28.85
CA VAL A 96 -18.26 24.80 29.00
C VAL A 96 -19.53 24.63 28.17
N ALA A 97 -20.45 25.59 28.22
CA ALA A 97 -21.66 25.56 27.40
C ALA A 97 -21.35 25.57 25.90
N TYR A 98 -20.36 26.36 25.47
CA TYR A 98 -19.89 26.38 24.10
C TYR A 98 -19.27 25.03 23.69
N ALA A 99 -18.38 24.47 24.52
CA ALA A 99 -17.76 23.18 24.29
C ALA A 99 -18.82 22.06 24.18
N PHE A 100 -19.80 22.05 25.07
CA PHE A 100 -20.91 21.09 25.05
C PHE A 100 -21.73 21.20 23.75
N ARG A 101 -22.02 22.42 23.27
CA ARG A 101 -22.69 22.63 21.96
C ARG A 101 -21.86 22.14 20.78
N VAL A 102 -20.54 22.34 20.82
CA VAL A 102 -19.63 21.85 19.76
C VAL A 102 -19.58 20.33 19.76
N ILE A 103 -19.38 19.70 20.92
CA ILE A 103 -19.36 18.25 21.09
C ILE A 103 -20.68 17.62 20.62
N ASN A 104 -21.82 18.19 21.03
CA ASN A 104 -23.12 17.67 20.60
C ASN A 104 -23.37 17.82 19.10
N ARG A 105 -22.86 18.88 18.46
CA ARG A 105 -22.93 19.01 16.99
C ARG A 105 -22.12 17.91 16.29
N TYR A 106 -20.89 17.66 16.73
CA TYR A 106 -20.08 16.58 16.15
C TYR A 106 -20.67 15.20 16.42
N ARG A 107 -21.17 14.95 17.63
CA ARG A 107 -21.85 13.70 17.97
C ARG A 107 -23.06 13.48 17.07
N LYS A 108 -23.90 14.50 16.89
CA LYS A 108 -25.05 14.43 15.99
C LYS A 108 -24.64 14.16 14.53
N GLN A 109 -23.63 14.84 14.01
CA GLN A 109 -23.12 14.58 12.66
C GLN A 109 -22.57 13.16 12.50
N LEU A 110 -21.88 12.65 13.51
CA LEU A 110 -21.42 11.25 13.52
C LEU A 110 -22.62 10.30 13.53
N ASP A 111 -23.59 10.51 14.41
CA ASP A 111 -24.78 9.65 14.50
C ASP A 111 -25.59 9.65 13.19
N GLU A 112 -25.76 10.82 12.56
CA GLU A 112 -26.41 10.98 11.25
C GLU A 112 -25.62 10.27 10.14
N GLY A 113 -24.29 10.48 10.08
CA GLY A 113 -23.43 9.81 9.11
C GLY A 113 -23.41 8.29 9.27
N HIS A 114 -23.42 7.77 10.51
CA HIS A 114 -23.57 6.34 10.77
C HIS A 114 -24.93 5.82 10.32
N ALA A 115 -26.01 6.56 10.58
CA ALA A 115 -27.35 6.18 10.15
C ALA A 115 -27.48 6.14 8.62
N GLU A 116 -26.91 7.12 7.91
CA GLU A 116 -26.87 7.12 6.44
C GLU A 116 -26.02 5.97 5.89
N MET A 117 -24.86 5.70 6.47
CA MET A 117 -24.03 4.53 6.12
C MET A 117 -24.79 3.21 6.30
N VAL A 118 -25.53 3.05 7.40
CA VAL A 118 -26.36 1.87 7.64
C VAL A 118 -27.50 1.77 6.63
N LYS A 119 -28.19 2.88 6.33
CA LYS A 119 -29.22 2.93 5.29
C LYS A 119 -28.65 2.57 3.92
N MET A 120 -27.51 3.15 3.54
CA MET A 120 -26.84 2.86 2.28
C MET A 120 -26.46 1.38 2.20
N ARG A 121 -25.83 0.84 3.25
CA ARG A 121 -25.45 -0.59 3.34
C ARG A 121 -26.65 -1.54 3.22
N THR A 122 -27.77 -1.19 3.84
CA THR A 122 -28.99 -2.02 3.81
C THR A 122 -29.73 -1.92 2.48
N ALA A 123 -29.67 -0.75 1.82
CA ALA A 123 -30.24 -0.52 0.50
C ALA A 123 -29.40 -1.11 -0.64
N MET A 124 -28.13 -1.50 -0.40
CA MET A 124 -27.29 -2.04 -1.47
C MET A 124 -27.88 -3.34 -2.04
N ASN A 125 -28.09 -3.36 -3.35
CA ASN A 125 -28.34 -4.61 -4.06
C ASN A 125 -27.08 -5.48 -4.12
N ASN A 126 -27.23 -6.73 -4.57
CA ASN A 126 -26.11 -7.67 -4.59
C ASN A 126 -24.94 -7.22 -5.48
N THR A 127 -25.21 -6.56 -6.59
CA THR A 127 -24.18 -6.00 -7.48
C THR A 127 -23.39 -4.89 -6.81
N GLN A 128 -24.06 -3.96 -6.12
CA GLN A 128 -23.40 -2.90 -5.37
C GLN A 128 -22.56 -3.47 -4.21
N LYS A 129 -23.07 -4.50 -3.52
CA LYS A 129 -22.29 -5.22 -2.50
C LYS A 129 -21.07 -5.88 -3.11
N ALA A 130 -21.19 -6.57 -4.24
CA ALA A 130 -20.08 -7.21 -4.95
C ALA A 130 -18.97 -6.19 -5.28
N VAL A 131 -19.31 -5.04 -5.88
CA VAL A 131 -18.34 -3.98 -6.21
C VAL A 131 -17.61 -3.44 -4.97
N VAL A 132 -18.34 -3.16 -3.89
CA VAL A 132 -17.72 -2.67 -2.64
C VAL A 132 -16.79 -3.72 -2.03
N TYR A 133 -17.19 -4.99 -2.04
CA TYR A 133 -16.38 -6.07 -1.50
C TYR A 133 -15.18 -6.40 -2.39
N LEU A 134 -15.28 -6.27 -3.73
CA LEU A 134 -14.11 -6.35 -4.63
C LEU A 134 -13.05 -5.33 -4.23
N GLY A 135 -13.43 -4.05 -4.08
CA GLY A 135 -12.48 -3.01 -3.66
C GLY A 135 -11.95 -3.17 -2.22
N LEU A 136 -12.63 -3.92 -1.36
CA LEU A 136 -12.08 -4.33 -0.06
C LEU A 136 -11.05 -5.46 -0.24
N GLY A 137 -11.36 -6.45 -1.07
CA GLY A 137 -10.46 -7.55 -1.40
C GLY A 137 -9.15 -7.03 -2.00
N ASP A 138 -9.21 -6.10 -2.96
CA ASP A 138 -8.04 -5.51 -3.59
C ASP A 138 -7.15 -4.78 -2.58
N ARG A 139 -7.76 -4.02 -1.66
CA ARG A 139 -7.03 -3.33 -0.60
C ARG A 139 -6.34 -4.30 0.35
N LEU A 140 -7.00 -5.40 0.73
CA LEU A 140 -6.41 -6.43 1.57
C LEU A 140 -5.27 -7.14 0.85
N TYR A 141 -5.44 -7.44 -0.44
CA TYR A 141 -4.41 -8.05 -1.27
C TYR A 141 -3.16 -7.15 -1.36
N ASN A 142 -3.36 -5.85 -1.61
CA ASN A 142 -2.27 -4.87 -1.66
C ASN A 142 -1.58 -4.64 -0.30
N GLN A 143 -2.22 -5.04 0.80
CA GLN A 143 -1.64 -5.07 2.15
C GLN A 143 -0.93 -6.40 2.47
N ASP A 144 -0.74 -7.27 1.47
CA ASP A 144 -0.22 -8.65 1.59
C ASP A 144 -1.07 -9.58 2.49
N ARG A 145 -2.33 -9.18 2.76
CA ARG A 145 -3.30 -9.96 3.56
C ARG A 145 -4.09 -10.92 2.68
N LYS A 146 -3.37 -11.80 1.98
CA LYS A 146 -3.91 -12.64 0.89
C LYS A 146 -5.06 -13.55 1.33
N GLN A 147 -4.96 -14.19 2.49
CA GLN A 147 -6.03 -15.08 2.99
C GLN A 147 -7.33 -14.32 3.28
N GLU A 148 -7.23 -13.11 3.82
CA GLU A 148 -8.40 -12.27 4.08
C GLU A 148 -9.00 -11.74 2.79
N ALA A 149 -8.18 -11.37 1.80
CA ALA A 149 -8.63 -11.00 0.47
C ALA A 149 -9.43 -12.14 -0.18
N VAL A 150 -8.94 -13.38 -0.12
CA VAL A 150 -9.64 -14.58 -0.64
C VAL A 150 -11.01 -14.76 0.00
N ALA A 151 -11.12 -14.61 1.33
CA ALA A 151 -12.39 -14.70 2.03
C ALA A 151 -13.38 -13.62 1.56
N ILE A 152 -12.90 -12.42 1.30
CA ILE A 152 -13.70 -11.32 0.75
C ILE A 152 -14.13 -11.61 -0.69
N TYR A 153 -13.23 -12.10 -1.55
CA TYR A 153 -13.57 -12.48 -2.93
C TYR A 153 -14.61 -13.61 -2.99
N ARG A 154 -14.53 -14.61 -2.10
CA ARG A 154 -15.56 -15.66 -2.01
C ARG A 154 -16.94 -15.09 -1.67
N LYS A 155 -16.97 -14.03 -0.85
CA LYS A 155 -18.20 -13.31 -0.52
C LYS A 155 -18.73 -12.48 -1.69
N VAL A 156 -17.87 -11.97 -2.58
CA VAL A 156 -18.30 -11.34 -3.83
C VAL A 156 -19.07 -12.36 -4.68
N GLY A 157 -18.51 -13.55 -4.87
CA GLY A 157 -19.17 -14.62 -5.65
C GLY A 157 -20.50 -15.04 -5.03
N SER A 158 -20.63 -15.08 -3.70
CA SER A 158 -21.91 -15.45 -3.07
C SER A 158 -23.02 -14.41 -3.21
N PHE A 159 -22.69 -13.14 -3.51
CA PHE A 159 -23.71 -12.14 -3.84
C PHE A 159 -24.29 -12.35 -5.23
N LEU A 160 -23.49 -12.87 -6.17
CA LEU A 160 -23.81 -12.98 -7.58
C LEU A 160 -23.42 -14.36 -8.14
N PRO A 161 -24.04 -15.46 -7.66
CA PRO A 161 -23.56 -16.83 -7.90
C PRO A 161 -23.67 -17.31 -9.36
N GLY A 162 -24.40 -16.61 -10.22
CA GLY A 162 -24.56 -16.94 -11.65
C GLY A 162 -24.14 -15.81 -12.58
N ASP A 163 -23.49 -14.76 -12.04
CA ASP A 163 -23.05 -13.63 -12.85
C ASP A 163 -21.71 -13.97 -13.53
N ALA A 164 -21.78 -14.24 -14.82
CA ALA A 164 -20.65 -14.69 -15.62
C ALA A 164 -19.49 -13.68 -15.65
N GLU A 165 -19.80 -12.38 -15.67
CA GLU A 165 -18.81 -11.31 -15.75
C GLU A 165 -18.05 -11.20 -14.44
N ILE A 166 -18.76 -11.23 -13.31
CA ILE A 166 -18.14 -11.24 -11.98
C ILE A 166 -17.30 -12.48 -11.76
N HIS A 167 -17.79 -13.65 -12.19
CA HIS A 167 -17.02 -14.88 -12.08
C HIS A 167 -15.78 -14.89 -13.02
N ASN A 168 -15.81 -14.21 -14.16
CA ASN A 168 -14.62 -14.02 -15.00
C ASN A 168 -13.56 -13.18 -14.27
N VAL A 169 -13.99 -12.09 -13.63
CA VAL A 169 -13.10 -11.23 -12.83
C VAL A 169 -12.52 -12.00 -11.63
N LEU A 170 -13.36 -12.71 -10.88
CA LEU A 170 -12.92 -13.54 -9.75
C LEU A 170 -11.93 -14.62 -10.19
N GLY A 171 -12.17 -15.27 -11.33
CA GLY A 171 -11.25 -16.26 -11.90
C GLY A 171 -9.84 -15.70 -12.11
N ARG A 172 -9.72 -14.53 -12.73
CA ARG A 172 -8.43 -13.85 -12.96
C ARG A 172 -7.74 -13.49 -11.66
N ILE A 173 -8.50 -12.97 -10.70
CA ILE A 173 -8.01 -12.64 -9.35
C ILE A 173 -7.45 -13.90 -8.68
N TYR A 174 -8.25 -14.97 -8.58
CA TYR A 174 -7.86 -16.23 -7.94
C TYR A 174 -6.62 -16.85 -8.60
N SER A 175 -6.54 -16.81 -9.92
CA SER A 175 -5.39 -17.32 -10.68
C SER A 175 -4.12 -16.52 -10.37
N GLY A 176 -4.21 -15.19 -10.28
CA GLY A 176 -3.09 -14.31 -9.94
C GLY A 176 -2.55 -14.50 -8.53
N ILE A 177 -3.39 -14.94 -7.58
CA ILE A 177 -3.00 -15.17 -6.19
C ILE A 177 -2.64 -16.64 -5.88
N GLY A 178 -2.69 -17.52 -6.88
CA GLY A 178 -2.30 -18.93 -6.76
C GLY A 178 -3.41 -19.88 -6.28
N TYR A 179 -4.66 -19.44 -6.22
CA TYR A 179 -5.82 -20.26 -5.86
C TYR A 179 -6.46 -20.84 -7.13
N TYR A 180 -5.73 -21.76 -7.78
CA TYR A 180 -6.06 -22.21 -9.14
C TYR A 180 -7.39 -22.95 -9.22
N GLU A 181 -7.76 -23.75 -8.22
CA GLU A 181 -9.03 -24.47 -8.19
C GLU A 181 -10.24 -23.53 -8.06
N ASP A 182 -10.12 -22.48 -7.25
CA ASP A 182 -11.16 -21.43 -7.16
C ASP A 182 -11.24 -20.61 -8.46
N ALA A 183 -10.10 -20.40 -9.12
CA ALA A 183 -10.04 -19.74 -10.43
C ALA A 183 -10.79 -20.53 -11.51
N ILE A 184 -10.47 -21.82 -11.63
CA ILE A 184 -11.08 -22.74 -12.60
C ILE A 184 -12.59 -22.77 -12.41
N LYS A 185 -13.07 -22.97 -11.16
CA LYS A 185 -14.52 -22.96 -10.86
C LYS A 185 -15.20 -21.65 -11.27
N SER A 186 -14.53 -20.52 -11.07
CA SER A 186 -15.09 -19.22 -11.43
C SER A 186 -15.21 -19.09 -12.95
N PHE A 187 -14.18 -19.47 -13.70
CA PHE A 187 -14.25 -19.49 -15.17
C PHE A 187 -15.26 -20.52 -15.70
N GLU A 188 -15.45 -21.66 -15.03
CA GLU A 188 -16.50 -22.62 -15.36
C GLU A 188 -17.90 -22.02 -15.21
N THR A 189 -18.14 -21.20 -14.18
CA THR A 189 -19.39 -20.43 -14.06
C THR A 189 -19.56 -19.45 -15.23
N THR A 190 -18.48 -18.80 -15.67
CA THR A 190 -18.53 -17.93 -16.87
C THR A 190 -18.88 -18.74 -18.12
N LEU A 191 -18.26 -19.91 -18.32
CA LEU A 191 -18.55 -20.80 -19.45
C LEU A 191 -19.94 -21.44 -19.40
N ALA A 192 -20.54 -21.58 -18.22
CA ALA A 192 -21.93 -22.04 -18.10
C ALA A 192 -22.92 -21.02 -18.70
N ALA A 193 -22.59 -19.72 -18.68
CA ALA A 193 -23.38 -18.68 -19.32
C ALA A 193 -23.05 -18.51 -20.81
N ASP A 194 -21.76 -18.58 -21.17
CA ASP A 194 -21.30 -18.57 -22.57
C ASP A 194 -20.24 -19.65 -22.82
N PRO A 195 -20.64 -20.83 -23.35
CA PRO A 195 -19.72 -21.92 -23.67
C PRO A 195 -18.72 -21.61 -24.79
N ASN A 196 -18.89 -20.48 -25.50
CA ASN A 196 -18.01 -20.06 -26.59
C ASN A 196 -17.13 -18.86 -26.19
N PHE A 197 -17.06 -18.55 -24.89
CA PHE A 197 -16.19 -17.48 -24.42
C PHE A 197 -14.71 -17.91 -24.43
N ALA A 198 -14.05 -17.64 -25.56
CA ALA A 198 -12.68 -18.10 -25.82
C ALA A 198 -11.66 -17.65 -24.75
N GLU A 199 -11.83 -16.46 -24.16
CA GLU A 199 -10.95 -15.94 -23.12
C GLU A 199 -11.05 -16.77 -21.82
N ALA A 200 -12.26 -17.16 -21.40
CA ALA A 200 -12.41 -18.05 -20.24
C ALA A 200 -11.79 -19.43 -20.48
N HIS A 201 -11.90 -19.98 -21.70
CA HIS A 201 -11.15 -21.19 -22.06
C HIS A 201 -9.63 -20.99 -21.96
N MET A 202 -9.11 -19.87 -22.47
CA MET A 202 -7.69 -19.58 -22.37
C MET A 202 -7.22 -19.48 -20.91
N GLU A 203 -7.98 -18.76 -20.08
CA GLU A 203 -7.65 -18.54 -18.67
C GLU A 203 -7.74 -19.81 -17.81
N ILE A 204 -8.71 -20.71 -18.09
CA ILE A 204 -8.72 -22.06 -17.49
C ILE A 204 -7.47 -22.84 -17.88
N GLY A 205 -7.09 -22.76 -19.16
CA GLY A 205 -5.87 -23.38 -19.66
C GLY A 205 -4.62 -22.90 -18.92
N LEU A 206 -4.49 -21.59 -18.72
CA LEU A 206 -3.41 -20.99 -17.95
C LEU A 206 -3.45 -21.38 -16.46
N ALA A 207 -4.64 -21.43 -15.86
CA ALA A 207 -4.82 -21.84 -14.47
C ALA A 207 -4.38 -23.29 -14.24
N TYR A 208 -4.80 -24.23 -15.10
CA TYR A 208 -4.32 -25.62 -15.04
C TYR A 208 -2.81 -25.74 -15.23
N ARG A 209 -2.23 -24.99 -16.18
CA ARG A 209 -0.77 -24.98 -16.36
C ARG A 209 -0.06 -24.53 -15.08
N ARG A 210 -0.50 -23.42 -14.48
CA ARG A 210 0.09 -22.88 -13.25
C ARG A 210 -0.11 -23.83 -12.05
N GLN A 211 -1.25 -24.51 -11.98
CA GLN A 211 -1.51 -25.55 -10.98
C GLN A 211 -0.53 -26.71 -11.14
N GLY A 212 -0.32 -27.20 -12.37
CA GLY A 212 0.68 -28.21 -12.69
C GLY A 212 2.10 -27.77 -12.34
N ASP A 213 2.49 -26.55 -12.70
CA ASP A 213 3.80 -25.97 -12.35
C ASP A 213 4.02 -25.89 -10.81
N ALA A 214 2.95 -25.76 -10.03
CA ALA A 214 3.00 -25.64 -8.57
C ALA A 214 3.00 -26.98 -7.83
N GLN A 215 2.76 -28.12 -8.50
CA GLN A 215 2.71 -29.43 -7.87
C GLN A 215 4.06 -29.83 -7.25
N LYS A 216 4.02 -30.35 -6.02
CA LYS A 216 5.18 -30.82 -5.26
C LYS A 216 4.84 -32.09 -4.50
N GLY A 217 5.85 -32.92 -4.25
CA GLY A 217 5.69 -34.19 -3.51
C GLY A 217 5.70 -35.43 -4.43
N PRO A 218 5.42 -36.61 -3.87
CA PRO A 218 5.60 -37.89 -4.57
C PRO A 218 4.66 -38.05 -5.77
N ASP A 219 3.44 -37.51 -5.70
CA ASP A 219 2.44 -37.62 -6.77
C ASP A 219 2.49 -36.45 -7.77
N ALA A 220 3.47 -35.55 -7.62
CA ALA A 220 3.52 -34.30 -8.37
C ALA A 220 3.58 -34.50 -9.88
N GLU A 221 4.33 -35.50 -10.35
CA GLU A 221 4.43 -35.80 -11.79
C GLU A 221 3.07 -36.19 -12.38
N THR A 222 2.36 -37.11 -11.72
CA THR A 222 1.06 -37.60 -12.17
C THR A 222 0.03 -36.49 -12.19
N LEU A 223 -0.04 -35.67 -11.13
CA LEU A 223 -0.96 -34.54 -11.04
C LEU A 223 -0.64 -33.47 -12.08
N ARG A 224 0.64 -33.14 -12.26
CA ARG A 224 1.10 -32.15 -13.23
C ARG A 224 0.79 -32.57 -14.67
N LYS A 225 1.01 -33.84 -15.03
CA LYS A 225 0.64 -34.37 -16.36
C LYS A 225 -0.86 -34.26 -16.60
N ALA A 226 -1.68 -34.63 -15.61
CA ALA A 226 -3.13 -34.50 -15.71
C ALA A 226 -3.59 -33.04 -15.86
N ASP A 227 -2.96 -32.11 -15.14
CA ASP A 227 -3.24 -30.68 -15.26
C ASP A 227 -2.80 -30.12 -16.62
N TYR A 228 -1.64 -30.52 -17.16
CA TYR A 228 -1.22 -30.12 -18.51
C TYR A 228 -2.13 -30.66 -19.62
N ASP A 229 -2.67 -31.86 -19.48
CA ASP A 229 -3.65 -32.40 -20.42
C ASP A 229 -4.93 -31.56 -20.43
N LYS A 230 -5.45 -31.19 -19.26
CA LYS A 230 -6.61 -30.28 -19.13
C LYS A 230 -6.29 -28.90 -19.70
N ALA A 231 -5.11 -28.36 -19.42
CA ALA A 231 -4.66 -27.08 -19.96
C ALA A 231 -4.72 -27.09 -21.50
N ARG A 232 -4.19 -28.16 -22.13
CA ARG A 232 -4.20 -28.35 -23.58
C ARG A 232 -5.61 -28.38 -24.16
N ILE A 233 -6.55 -29.07 -23.51
CA ILE A 233 -7.94 -29.17 -23.97
C ILE A 233 -8.58 -27.78 -24.03
N HIS A 234 -8.49 -27.01 -22.95
CA HIS A 234 -9.09 -25.69 -22.90
C HIS A 234 -8.40 -24.69 -23.85
N LEU A 235 -7.07 -24.71 -23.95
CA LEU A 235 -6.35 -23.84 -24.88
C LEU A 235 -6.66 -24.15 -26.35
N LYS A 236 -6.76 -25.43 -26.72
CA LYS A 236 -7.23 -25.82 -28.05
C LYS A 236 -8.64 -25.31 -28.33
N ARG A 237 -9.55 -25.43 -27.35
CA ARG A 237 -10.90 -24.88 -27.49
C ARG A 237 -10.89 -23.35 -27.68
N ALA A 238 -10.05 -22.62 -26.96
CA ALA A 238 -9.89 -21.18 -27.17
C ALA A 238 -9.40 -20.85 -28.59
N ILE A 239 -8.46 -21.64 -29.12
CA ILE A 239 -7.94 -21.49 -30.50
C ILE A 239 -8.99 -21.88 -31.54
N ASP A 240 -9.79 -22.91 -31.30
CA ASP A 240 -10.87 -23.31 -32.22
C ASP A 240 -11.92 -22.19 -32.33
N LEU A 241 -12.21 -21.50 -31.22
CA LEU A 241 -13.10 -20.35 -31.18
C LEU A 241 -12.48 -19.09 -31.79
N ARG A 242 -11.16 -18.90 -31.64
CA ARG A 242 -10.39 -17.77 -32.19
C ARG A 242 -9.04 -18.26 -32.75
N PRO A 243 -8.95 -18.61 -34.05
CA PRO A 243 -7.75 -19.24 -34.63
C PRO A 243 -6.46 -18.43 -34.57
N ASN A 244 -6.56 -17.10 -34.54
CA ASN A 244 -5.45 -16.16 -34.44
C ASN A 244 -5.33 -15.55 -33.02
N TYR A 245 -5.79 -16.25 -31.99
CA TYR A 245 -5.66 -15.79 -30.61
C TYR A 245 -4.23 -16.01 -30.12
N GLU A 246 -3.40 -14.97 -30.26
CA GLU A 246 -1.97 -15.04 -29.97
C GLU A 246 -1.66 -15.56 -28.56
N ASP A 247 -2.30 -15.00 -27.53
CA ASP A 247 -2.10 -15.42 -26.14
C ASP A 247 -2.39 -16.91 -25.93
N ALA A 248 -3.48 -17.42 -26.52
CA ALA A 248 -3.86 -18.83 -26.40
C ALA A 248 -2.88 -19.75 -27.15
N LEU A 249 -2.39 -19.32 -28.32
CA LEU A 249 -1.36 -20.04 -29.08
C LEU A 249 -0.05 -20.08 -28.30
N ALA A 250 0.40 -18.95 -27.75
CA ALA A 250 1.61 -18.84 -26.96
C ALA A 250 1.52 -19.66 -25.66
N ALA A 251 0.37 -19.62 -24.99
CA ALA A 251 0.09 -20.43 -23.80
C ALA A 251 0.12 -21.94 -24.11
N LEU A 252 -0.42 -22.35 -25.26
CA LEU A 252 -0.38 -23.75 -25.67
C LEU A 252 1.06 -24.20 -26.01
N GLY A 253 1.84 -23.33 -26.65
CA GLY A 253 3.28 -23.54 -26.83
C GLY A 253 4.01 -23.74 -25.50
N ALA A 254 3.67 -22.95 -24.49
CA ALA A 254 4.25 -23.08 -23.15
C ALA A 254 3.88 -24.41 -22.47
N VAL A 255 2.63 -24.87 -22.59
CA VAL A 255 2.20 -26.17 -22.07
C VAL A 255 2.98 -27.31 -22.73
N TYR A 256 3.10 -27.31 -24.06
CA TYR A 256 3.88 -28.33 -24.76
C TYR A 256 5.36 -28.32 -24.39
N ARG A 257 5.94 -27.14 -24.16
CA ARG A 257 7.32 -27.04 -23.65
C ARG A 257 7.46 -27.71 -22.28
N ARG A 258 6.52 -27.46 -21.36
CA ARG A 258 6.50 -28.10 -20.02
C ARG A 258 6.33 -29.61 -20.10
N MET A 259 5.46 -30.09 -20.98
CA MET A 259 5.32 -31.52 -21.24
C MET A 259 6.62 -32.12 -21.78
N GLY A 260 7.32 -31.42 -22.69
CA GLY A 260 8.64 -31.86 -23.17
C GLY A 260 9.68 -31.92 -22.06
N ASP A 261 9.69 -30.94 -21.16
CA ASP A 261 10.56 -30.94 -19.98
C ASP A 261 10.30 -32.15 -19.08
N ASP A 262 9.03 -32.52 -18.87
CA ASP A 262 8.62 -33.70 -18.09
C ASP A 262 9.00 -35.03 -18.74
N GLU A 263 8.75 -35.18 -20.04
CA GLU A 263 9.14 -36.38 -20.79
C GLU A 263 10.66 -36.56 -20.78
N ARG A 264 11.42 -35.47 -20.89
CA ARG A 264 12.89 -35.51 -20.81
C ARG A 264 13.36 -35.89 -19.41
N LEU A 265 12.74 -35.36 -18.35
CA LEU A 265 13.03 -35.78 -16.97
C LEU A 265 12.74 -37.28 -16.76
N SER A 266 11.72 -37.79 -17.46
CA SER A 266 11.34 -39.21 -17.47
C SER A 266 12.19 -40.07 -18.42
N GLN A 267 13.24 -39.50 -19.05
CA GLN A 267 14.12 -40.18 -20.01
C GLN A 267 13.41 -40.67 -21.29
N HIS A 268 12.32 -40.01 -21.69
CA HIS A 268 11.58 -40.29 -22.93
C HIS A 268 11.94 -39.29 -24.03
N ASP A 269 13.19 -39.29 -24.49
CA ASP A 269 13.73 -38.25 -25.38
C ASP A 269 12.94 -38.06 -26.69
N ALA A 270 12.42 -39.15 -27.27
CA ALA A 270 11.59 -39.07 -28.48
C ALA A 270 10.29 -38.29 -28.26
N LYS A 271 9.59 -38.56 -27.13
CA LYS A 271 8.36 -37.84 -26.75
C LYS A 271 8.65 -36.40 -26.36
N ALA A 272 9.76 -36.18 -25.66
CA ALA A 272 10.21 -34.83 -25.33
C ALA A 272 10.43 -34.01 -26.59
N ARG A 273 11.12 -34.59 -27.59
CA ARG A 273 11.34 -33.94 -28.89
C ARG A 273 10.04 -33.60 -29.60
N GLU A 274 9.08 -34.52 -29.66
CA GLU A 274 7.75 -34.27 -30.25
C GLU A 274 7.05 -33.09 -29.55
N CYS A 275 7.09 -33.05 -28.22
CA CYS A 275 6.52 -31.95 -27.44
C CYS A 275 7.20 -30.61 -27.76
N TYR A 276 8.52 -30.57 -27.88
CA TYR A 276 9.25 -29.34 -28.23
C TYR A 276 8.97 -28.88 -29.67
N GLU A 277 8.80 -29.80 -30.61
CA GLU A 277 8.41 -29.49 -31.99
C GLU A 277 6.98 -28.91 -32.04
N GLN A 278 6.04 -29.50 -31.28
CA GLN A 278 4.69 -28.96 -31.13
C GLN A 278 4.70 -27.59 -30.46
N ALA A 279 5.47 -27.40 -29.39
CA ALA A 279 5.63 -26.11 -28.72
C ALA A 279 6.08 -25.03 -29.71
N ARG A 280 7.11 -25.33 -30.49
CA ARG A 280 7.66 -24.41 -31.49
C ARG A 280 6.63 -24.03 -32.55
N GLU A 281 5.85 -24.99 -33.04
CA GLU A 281 4.80 -24.72 -34.03
C GLU A 281 3.72 -23.78 -33.48
N TYR A 282 3.27 -23.97 -32.23
CA TYR A 282 2.31 -23.06 -31.63
C TYR A 282 2.89 -21.66 -31.40
N TYR A 283 4.16 -21.54 -30.99
CA TYR A 283 4.82 -20.23 -30.93
C TYR A 283 4.99 -19.58 -32.30
N ARG A 284 5.25 -20.36 -33.36
CA ARG A 284 5.27 -19.85 -34.75
C ARG A 284 3.89 -19.32 -35.15
N ARG A 285 2.81 -20.04 -34.82
CA ARG A 285 1.45 -19.56 -35.07
C ARG A 285 1.13 -18.30 -34.28
N ALA A 286 1.55 -18.22 -33.01
CA ALA A 286 1.44 -17.01 -32.19
C ALA A 286 2.17 -15.82 -32.86
N GLN A 287 3.38 -16.03 -33.34
CA GLN A 287 4.16 -15.05 -34.08
C GLN A 287 3.51 -14.61 -35.41
N ILE A 288 2.78 -15.50 -36.09
CA ILE A 288 2.02 -15.12 -37.29
C ILE A 288 0.80 -14.28 -36.91
N ALA A 289 0.15 -14.58 -35.78
CA ALA A 289 -0.99 -13.83 -35.27
C ALA A 289 -0.60 -12.42 -34.78
N ASP A 290 0.55 -12.29 -34.11
CA ASP A 290 1.18 -11.01 -33.78
C ASP A 290 2.68 -11.02 -34.16
N PRO A 291 3.04 -10.47 -35.33
CA PRO A 291 4.43 -10.34 -35.75
C PRO A 291 5.29 -9.44 -34.85
N SER A 292 4.67 -8.65 -33.97
CA SER A 292 5.38 -7.81 -33.00
C SER A 292 5.63 -8.51 -31.66
N SER A 293 5.21 -9.77 -31.49
CA SER A 293 5.45 -10.54 -30.27
C SER A 293 6.92 -11.00 -30.20
N SER A 294 7.77 -10.23 -29.50
CA SER A 294 9.17 -10.62 -29.20
C SER A 294 9.20 -11.93 -28.41
N TYR A 295 8.21 -12.15 -27.56
CA TYR A 295 8.03 -13.35 -26.78
C TYR A 295 7.86 -14.59 -27.66
N ALA A 296 6.95 -14.54 -28.65
CA ALA A 296 6.74 -15.66 -29.58
C ALA A 296 8.02 -15.93 -30.40
N LEU A 297 8.64 -14.88 -30.95
CA LEU A 297 9.91 -14.98 -31.70
C LEU A 297 11.03 -15.60 -30.87
N GLY A 298 11.23 -15.14 -29.63
CA GLY A 298 12.27 -15.62 -28.74
C GLY A 298 12.10 -17.09 -28.36
N ASN A 299 10.85 -17.55 -28.16
CA ASN A 299 10.57 -18.96 -27.89
C ASN A 299 10.76 -19.84 -29.14
N VAL A 300 10.37 -19.40 -30.34
CA VAL A 300 10.70 -20.12 -31.59
C VAL A 300 12.21 -20.22 -31.78
N ALA A 301 12.94 -19.13 -31.53
CA ALA A 301 14.40 -19.11 -31.63
C ALA A 301 15.04 -20.10 -30.64
N SER A 302 14.62 -20.05 -29.38
CA SER A 302 15.17 -20.89 -28.29
C SER A 302 14.92 -22.38 -28.54
N LEU A 303 13.70 -22.74 -28.97
CA LEU A 303 13.37 -24.13 -29.30
C LEU A 303 14.10 -24.60 -30.56
N SER A 304 14.25 -23.75 -31.57
CA SER A 304 15.02 -24.09 -32.78
C SER A 304 16.50 -24.32 -32.46
N TRP A 305 17.08 -23.51 -31.56
CA TRP A 305 18.44 -23.71 -31.07
C TRP A 305 18.57 -25.05 -30.36
N PHE A 306 17.66 -25.32 -29.42
CA PHE A 306 17.64 -26.57 -28.65
C PHE A 306 17.50 -27.82 -29.54
N LEU A 307 16.67 -27.75 -30.59
CA LEU A 307 16.43 -28.85 -31.53
C LEU A 307 17.57 -29.06 -32.55
N GLY A 308 18.60 -28.21 -32.53
CA GLY A 308 19.77 -28.28 -33.42
C GLY A 308 19.61 -27.54 -34.76
N GLU A 309 18.55 -26.76 -34.94
CA GLU A 309 18.26 -26.00 -36.16
C GLU A 309 18.87 -24.59 -36.11
N LYS A 310 20.19 -24.54 -35.98
CA LYS A 310 20.94 -23.31 -35.67
C LYS A 310 20.68 -22.14 -36.63
N ASN A 311 20.65 -22.40 -37.94
CA ASN A 311 20.43 -21.35 -38.93
C ASN A 311 19.05 -20.71 -38.79
N ALA A 312 18.02 -21.53 -38.53
CA ALA A 312 16.67 -21.03 -38.24
C ALA A 312 16.66 -20.24 -36.93
N ALA A 313 17.26 -20.79 -35.87
CA ALA A 313 17.36 -20.13 -34.57
C ALA A 313 18.00 -18.74 -34.67
N ASN A 314 19.12 -18.61 -35.38
CA ASN A 314 19.83 -17.34 -35.56
C ASN A 314 18.99 -16.28 -36.29
N ASN A 315 18.24 -16.69 -37.32
CA ASN A 315 17.33 -15.79 -38.01
C ASN A 315 16.25 -15.28 -37.05
N TYR A 316 15.65 -16.18 -36.27
CA TYR A 316 14.63 -15.81 -35.28
C TYR A 316 15.19 -14.94 -34.15
N PHE A 317 16.41 -15.20 -33.64
CA PHE A 317 17.04 -14.30 -32.67
C PHE A 317 17.32 -12.91 -33.26
N THR A 318 17.73 -12.82 -34.52
CA THR A 318 17.92 -11.52 -35.19
C THR A 318 16.60 -10.76 -35.31
N LEU A 319 15.51 -11.45 -35.65
CA LEU A 319 14.16 -10.89 -35.69
C LEU A 319 13.70 -10.45 -34.29
N ALA A 320 13.88 -11.30 -33.28
CA ALA A 320 13.53 -11.00 -31.89
C ALA A 320 14.29 -9.76 -31.37
N GLU A 321 15.59 -9.66 -31.66
CA GLU A 321 16.40 -8.48 -31.32
C GLU A 321 15.81 -7.20 -31.93
N ALA A 322 15.51 -7.22 -33.23
CA ALA A 322 14.97 -6.06 -33.94
C ALA A 322 13.61 -5.63 -33.38
N VAL A 323 12.69 -6.59 -33.17
CA VAL A 323 11.35 -6.33 -32.63
C VAL A 323 11.42 -5.81 -31.19
N ALA A 324 12.23 -6.44 -30.33
CA ALA A 324 12.41 -6.01 -28.95
C ALA A 324 12.96 -4.58 -28.88
N ARG A 325 13.95 -4.22 -29.71
CA ARG A 325 14.47 -2.84 -29.78
C ARG A 325 13.39 -1.83 -30.18
N ILE A 326 12.57 -2.14 -31.18
CA ILE A 326 11.48 -1.27 -31.62
C ILE A 326 10.45 -1.09 -30.50
N ARG A 327 10.07 -2.18 -29.82
CA ARG A 327 9.14 -2.14 -28.70
C ARG A 327 9.70 -1.32 -27.54
N ILE A 328 10.97 -1.51 -27.18
CA ILE A 328 11.65 -0.72 -26.15
C ILE A 328 11.64 0.78 -26.46
N MET A 329 11.93 1.16 -27.71
CA MET A 329 11.88 2.57 -28.13
C MET A 329 10.46 3.17 -28.05
N ASN A 330 9.44 2.36 -28.30
CA ASN A 330 8.04 2.80 -28.37
C ASN A 330 7.25 2.60 -27.07
N ALA A 331 7.81 1.92 -26.07
CA ALA A 331 7.07 1.40 -24.92
C ALA A 331 6.58 2.47 -23.93
N GLY A 332 7.07 3.71 -23.99
CA GLY A 332 6.73 4.75 -23.02
C GLY A 332 6.95 4.27 -21.57
N ARG A 333 5.90 4.28 -20.75
CA ARG A 333 5.89 3.77 -19.35
C ARG A 333 5.20 2.40 -19.22
N SER A 334 5.35 1.49 -20.19
CA SER A 334 4.79 0.14 -20.07
C SER A 334 5.32 -0.57 -18.81
N PRO A 335 4.44 -1.07 -17.91
CA PRO A 335 4.86 -1.79 -16.71
C PRO A 335 5.46 -3.17 -17.03
N GLU A 336 5.32 -3.65 -18.26
CA GLU A 336 5.80 -4.97 -18.70
C GLU A 336 7.04 -4.91 -19.59
N ILE A 337 7.65 -3.73 -19.72
CA ILE A 337 8.81 -3.48 -20.58
C ILE A 337 10.02 -4.37 -20.28
N TYR A 338 10.10 -4.92 -19.06
CA TYR A 338 11.18 -5.83 -18.66
C TYR A 338 11.19 -7.12 -19.49
N TRP A 339 10.06 -7.58 -20.02
CA TRP A 339 10.01 -8.75 -20.92
C TRP A 339 10.76 -8.49 -22.23
N ASP A 340 10.55 -7.32 -22.84
CA ASP A 340 11.25 -6.94 -24.06
C ASP A 340 12.77 -6.86 -23.84
N TYR A 341 13.21 -6.39 -22.66
CA TYR A 341 14.62 -6.40 -22.30
C TYR A 341 15.19 -7.80 -22.13
N TYR A 342 14.43 -8.76 -21.58
CA TYR A 342 14.87 -10.16 -21.51
C TYR A 342 15.02 -10.80 -22.90
N ASP A 343 14.04 -10.57 -23.78
CA ASP A 343 14.09 -11.07 -25.16
C ASP A 343 15.27 -10.46 -25.93
N LEU A 344 15.49 -9.15 -25.78
CA LEU A 344 16.63 -8.43 -26.34
C LEU A 344 17.96 -9.02 -25.84
N ALA A 345 18.09 -9.17 -24.51
CA ALA A 345 19.32 -9.64 -23.88
C ALA A 345 19.67 -11.06 -24.33
N LEU A 346 18.68 -11.96 -24.43
CA LEU A 346 18.90 -13.31 -24.92
C LEU A 346 19.33 -13.31 -26.40
N ALA A 347 18.66 -12.52 -27.24
CA ALA A 347 19.00 -12.42 -28.65
C ALA A 347 20.42 -11.85 -28.88
N GLN A 348 20.84 -10.86 -28.08
CA GLN A 348 22.20 -10.31 -28.10
C GLN A 348 23.23 -11.35 -27.63
N LEU A 349 22.91 -12.09 -26.56
CA LEU A 349 23.79 -13.13 -26.01
C LEU A 349 24.10 -14.21 -27.05
N VAL A 350 23.09 -14.66 -27.78
CA VAL A 350 23.24 -15.62 -28.88
C VAL A 350 23.90 -14.99 -30.09
N SER A 351 23.52 -13.77 -30.46
CA SER A 351 24.13 -13.02 -31.58
C SER A 351 25.65 -12.91 -31.47
N GLY A 352 26.19 -12.67 -30.28
CA GLY A 352 27.64 -12.64 -30.05
C GLY A 352 28.35 -14.00 -30.23
N THR A 353 27.61 -15.11 -30.31
CA THR A 353 28.17 -16.43 -30.65
C THR A 353 28.30 -16.65 -32.16
N VAL A 354 27.67 -15.82 -32.99
CA VAL A 354 27.57 -15.99 -34.45
C VAL A 354 28.17 -14.80 -35.17
N GLY A 355 29.49 -14.80 -35.39
CA GLY A 355 30.19 -13.87 -36.29
C GLY A 355 30.17 -12.38 -35.91
N LYS A 356 29.50 -11.97 -34.83
CA LYS A 356 29.51 -10.59 -34.28
C LYS A 356 30.59 -10.43 -33.20
N SER A 357 30.94 -9.18 -32.86
CA SER A 357 32.04 -8.86 -31.94
C SER A 357 31.73 -9.20 -30.47
N GLU A 358 32.77 -9.34 -29.65
CA GLU A 358 32.65 -9.58 -28.19
C GLU A 358 31.84 -8.45 -27.49
N THR A 359 31.84 -7.24 -28.05
CA THR A 359 31.04 -6.09 -27.58
C THR A 359 29.56 -6.40 -27.46
N THR A 360 28.98 -7.17 -28.40
CA THR A 360 27.56 -7.54 -28.36
C THR A 360 27.22 -8.41 -27.16
N LYS A 361 28.17 -9.20 -26.64
CA LYS A 361 27.97 -10.01 -25.43
C LYS A 361 28.01 -9.15 -24.17
N ASP A 362 28.77 -8.07 -24.16
CA ASP A 362 28.76 -7.11 -23.06
C ASP A 362 27.44 -6.32 -23.04
N GLU A 363 26.91 -5.95 -24.21
CA GLU A 363 25.56 -5.37 -24.35
C GLU A 363 24.47 -6.30 -23.80
N ALA A 364 24.58 -7.61 -24.07
CA ALA A 364 23.63 -8.60 -23.56
C ALA A 364 23.57 -8.60 -22.02
N ILE A 365 24.74 -8.52 -21.36
CA ILE A 365 24.82 -8.48 -19.89
C ILE A 365 24.17 -7.20 -19.35
N GLU A 366 24.39 -6.05 -19.98
CA GLU A 366 23.74 -4.80 -19.57
C GLU A 366 22.21 -4.86 -19.75
N SER A 367 21.73 -5.39 -20.88
CA SER A 367 20.29 -5.61 -21.10
C SER A 367 19.67 -6.52 -20.03
N TYR A 368 20.36 -7.60 -19.63
CA TYR A 368 19.92 -8.45 -18.51
C TYR A 368 19.88 -7.71 -17.17
N LYS A 369 20.87 -6.86 -16.86
CA LYS A 369 20.86 -6.03 -15.65
C LYS A 369 19.68 -5.07 -15.64
N THR A 370 19.39 -4.42 -16.77
CA THR A 370 18.21 -3.56 -16.91
C THR A 370 16.92 -4.34 -16.71
N ALA A 371 16.76 -5.50 -17.34
CA ALA A 371 15.60 -6.36 -17.17
C ALA A 371 15.39 -6.76 -15.71
N ILE A 372 16.46 -7.19 -15.03
CA ILE A 372 16.44 -7.55 -13.60
C ILE A 372 15.99 -6.37 -12.73
N HIS A 373 16.50 -5.16 -12.98
CA HIS A 373 16.14 -3.98 -12.20
C HIS A 373 14.66 -3.60 -12.35
N LEU A 374 14.10 -3.80 -13.55
CA LEU A 374 12.71 -3.47 -13.86
C LEU A 374 11.72 -4.59 -13.46
N THR A 375 12.22 -5.76 -13.09
CA THR A 375 11.38 -6.92 -12.78
C THR A 375 10.62 -6.72 -11.45
N PRO A 376 9.28 -6.79 -11.44
CA PRO A 376 8.49 -6.41 -10.28
C PRO A 376 8.41 -7.49 -9.19
N GLY A 377 8.78 -8.74 -9.47
CA GLY A 377 8.64 -9.83 -8.51
C GLY A 377 9.35 -11.14 -8.89
N ILE A 378 9.36 -12.07 -7.93
CA ILE A 378 10.10 -13.33 -7.99
C ILE A 378 9.60 -14.28 -9.10
N VAL A 379 8.28 -14.28 -9.34
CA VAL A 379 7.62 -15.20 -10.28
C VAL A 379 8.09 -14.99 -11.72
N GLN A 380 8.42 -13.75 -12.09
CA GLN A 380 8.91 -13.41 -13.42
C GLN A 380 10.27 -14.07 -13.70
N PHE A 381 11.17 -14.12 -12.70
CA PHE A 381 12.48 -14.78 -12.84
C PHE A 381 12.35 -16.26 -13.16
N ASP A 382 11.36 -16.96 -12.60
CA ASP A 382 11.12 -18.39 -12.89
C ASP A 382 10.85 -18.64 -14.38
N SER A 383 10.09 -17.76 -15.04
CA SER A 383 9.81 -17.93 -16.46
C SER A 383 11.06 -17.74 -17.33
N VAL A 384 11.90 -16.76 -17.00
CA VAL A 384 13.17 -16.48 -17.72
C VAL A 384 14.15 -17.63 -17.50
N LEU A 385 14.39 -18.01 -16.24
CA LEU A 385 15.32 -19.09 -15.87
C LEU A 385 14.96 -20.41 -16.54
N ASN A 386 13.66 -20.75 -16.59
CA ASN A 386 13.21 -21.95 -17.28
C ASN A 386 13.65 -22.01 -18.76
N ASN A 387 13.63 -20.88 -19.47
CA ASN A 387 14.10 -20.84 -20.86
C ASN A 387 15.64 -20.98 -20.93
N LEU A 388 16.37 -20.34 -20.02
CA LEU A 388 17.83 -20.42 -20.00
C LEU A 388 18.33 -21.83 -19.65
N TYR A 389 17.68 -22.54 -18.73
CA TYR A 389 18.01 -23.93 -18.41
C TYR A 389 17.72 -24.88 -19.57
N LEU A 390 16.71 -24.61 -20.40
CA LEU A 390 16.49 -25.36 -21.63
C LEU A 390 17.69 -25.18 -22.57
N LEU A 391 18.11 -23.94 -22.80
CA LEU A 391 19.26 -23.62 -23.66
C LEU A 391 20.58 -24.14 -23.10
N GLN A 392 20.75 -24.20 -21.78
CA GLN A 392 21.93 -24.79 -21.13
C GLN A 392 22.10 -26.27 -21.47
N LYS A 393 20.99 -26.96 -21.76
CA LYS A 393 20.94 -28.38 -22.13
C LYS A 393 20.99 -28.60 -23.64
N ALA A 394 21.08 -27.53 -24.44
CA ALA A 394 21.20 -27.66 -25.89
C ALA A 394 22.55 -28.28 -26.28
N GLN A 395 22.59 -28.94 -27.43
CA GLN A 395 23.80 -29.57 -27.95
C GLN A 395 24.94 -28.54 -28.14
N GLU A 396 24.61 -27.34 -28.60
CA GLU A 396 25.55 -26.24 -28.73
C GLU A 396 25.44 -25.27 -27.55
N ARG A 397 26.57 -25.01 -26.90
CA ARG A 397 26.65 -24.10 -25.74
C ARG A 397 26.61 -22.64 -26.18
N ILE A 398 25.79 -21.86 -25.49
CA ILE A 398 25.79 -20.39 -25.59
C ILE A 398 26.83 -19.84 -24.61
N HIS A 399 27.74 -19.01 -25.11
CA HIS A 399 28.79 -18.37 -24.30
C HIS A 399 28.19 -17.43 -23.25
N ARG A 400 28.75 -17.42 -22.02
CA ARG A 400 28.27 -16.63 -20.85
C ARG A 400 26.85 -16.95 -20.37
N LEU A 401 26.20 -18.01 -20.86
CA LEU A 401 24.88 -18.41 -20.40
C LEU A 401 24.85 -18.71 -18.90
N ASP A 402 25.85 -19.43 -18.38
CA ASP A 402 25.96 -19.75 -16.95
C ASP A 402 26.11 -18.48 -16.08
N THR A 403 26.81 -17.45 -16.59
CA THR A 403 26.95 -16.16 -15.92
C THR A 403 25.60 -15.46 -15.80
N VAL A 404 24.81 -15.44 -16.88
CA VAL A 404 23.46 -14.84 -16.89
C VAL A 404 22.52 -15.60 -15.96
N ILE A 405 22.54 -16.93 -15.99
CA ILE A 405 21.76 -17.78 -15.07
C ILE A 405 22.10 -17.41 -13.61
N SER A 406 23.39 -17.34 -13.27
CA SER A 406 23.82 -16.99 -11.92
C SER A 406 23.35 -15.59 -11.49
N MET A 407 23.34 -14.61 -12.41
CA MET A 407 22.83 -13.26 -12.15
C MET A 407 21.34 -13.27 -11.81
N LEU A 408 20.54 -14.04 -12.55
CA LEU A 408 19.10 -14.16 -12.37
C LEU A 408 18.75 -14.91 -11.09
N GLU A 409 19.46 -16.00 -10.78
CA GLU A 409 19.29 -16.73 -9.51
C GLU A 409 19.62 -15.83 -8.31
N ALA A 410 20.71 -15.05 -8.38
CA ALA A 410 21.07 -14.10 -7.34
C ALA A 410 20.01 -13.00 -7.18
N ALA A 411 19.47 -12.48 -8.28
CA ALA A 411 18.39 -11.49 -8.25
C ALA A 411 17.10 -12.05 -7.64
N LYS A 412 16.74 -13.28 -8.00
CA LYS A 412 15.56 -13.99 -7.47
C LYS A 412 15.64 -14.23 -5.95
N SER A 413 16.85 -14.35 -5.41
CA SER A 413 17.10 -14.61 -3.98
C SER A 413 17.08 -13.37 -3.08
N LYS A 414 17.04 -12.17 -3.68
CA LYS A 414 16.94 -10.87 -2.98
C LYS A 414 15.49 -10.44 -2.89
#